data_AF-W6ZK05-F1
#
_entry.id   AF-W6ZK05-F1
#
_cell.length_a   1.000
_cell.length_b   1.000
_cell.length_c   1.000
_cell.angle_alpha   90.00
_cell.angle_beta   90.00
_cell.angle_gamma   90.00
#
_symmetry.space_group_name_H-M   'P 1'
#
loop_
_entity.id
_entity.type
_entity.pdbx_description
1 polymer ?
#
loop_
_entity_poly.entity_id
_entity_poly.type
_entity_poly.pdbx_seq_one_letter_code
_entity_poly.pdbx_strand_id
1 'polypeptide(L)'
;MANTNDPSLPEGEIGVDLSRNLQPENTGSMDKEDNLDIFSDNDSLTLRTSATPFEEDFPDIPDAQTAYALRKRTDNKGTYTFLDQDTSGNFDPSKEKRVSKKNKSYAVKSPKKDPVKVQGSKASKADKTSKTRKTHNARNAPKPTATRKPTKDKNKVKSKTPPSKKQEQDKAEKSPLIVEPRYSNYLTPEALRIQPVVSRSPSPDILEDTAGNRGQVIRMKTSFTHPIQFGVSDGDIDTLDCSFCSMAEFSFIGYFDQEVYCICWQNGCGYTHIAGGQTENGPTSMCQSCTIGRAQIAVCEGHDIRRIYPDAVTVNFAEALNDLLTEEDSTAVRKQLLRWCSMCFSPAVFACRKRQPSLFSAHEEIDSCGLRLCTACETRLRETFEGDANVMAATLDDEDKAKEEDEDLHGKVRADVGFLSRDGILVRNLGCATEEEDE
;
A
#
# COMPACT_ATOMS: atom_id res chain seq x y z
N MET A 1 72.40 28.03 -50.05
CA MET A 1 72.25 26.59 -50.29
C MET A 1 71.06 26.11 -49.47
N ALA A 2 70.14 25.39 -50.13
CA ALA A 2 68.96 24.68 -49.64
C ALA A 2 67.82 25.49 -48.97
N ASN A 3 66.90 25.92 -49.84
CA ASN A 3 65.45 26.01 -49.59
C ASN A 3 64.88 24.61 -49.32
N THR A 4 63.94 24.50 -48.38
CA THR A 4 62.80 23.56 -48.50
C THR A 4 61.58 24.17 -47.80
N ASN A 5 60.56 24.39 -48.62
CA ASN A 5 59.18 24.67 -48.29
C ASN A 5 58.48 23.42 -47.71
N ASP A 6 57.19 23.61 -47.41
CA ASP A 6 56.06 22.66 -47.45
C ASP A 6 55.49 22.18 -46.09
N PRO A 7 54.19 21.81 -45.99
CA PRO A 7 53.05 22.70 -46.22
C PRO A 7 51.90 22.52 -45.19
N SER A 8 50.90 23.39 -45.37
CA SER A 8 49.51 23.39 -44.89
C SER A 8 48.84 22.05 -44.53
N LEU A 9 48.17 22.07 -43.37
CA LEU A 9 47.21 21.08 -42.88
C LEU A 9 45.86 21.19 -43.63
N PRO A 10 45.18 20.08 -43.96
CA PRO A 10 43.83 20.10 -44.51
C PRO A 10 42.77 20.15 -43.40
N GLU A 11 41.74 20.97 -43.63
CA GLU A 11 40.47 20.96 -42.92
C GLU A 11 39.71 19.69 -43.29
N GLY A 12 39.38 18.86 -42.28
CA GLY A 12 38.54 17.68 -42.43
C GLY A 12 37.12 17.99 -41.96
N GLU A 13 36.22 18.24 -42.90
CA GLU A 13 34.77 18.21 -42.69
C GLU A 13 34.33 16.76 -42.46
N ILE A 14 33.71 16.48 -41.31
CA ILE A 14 33.07 15.19 -41.02
C ILE A 14 31.60 15.32 -41.45
N GLY A 15 31.32 14.97 -42.69
CA GLY A 15 29.96 14.73 -43.18
C GLY A 15 29.50 13.33 -42.74
N VAL A 16 28.53 13.27 -41.83
CA VAL A 16 27.86 12.02 -41.45
C VAL A 16 26.73 11.78 -42.45
N ASP A 17 27.00 10.92 -43.43
CA ASP A 17 26.02 10.42 -44.40
C ASP A 17 25.16 9.30 -43.76
N LEU A 18 23.91 9.63 -43.44
CA LEU A 18 22.89 8.69 -42.98
C LEU A 18 22.05 8.24 -44.18
N SER A 19 22.64 7.39 -45.02
CA SER A 19 21.94 6.73 -46.13
C SER A 19 22.27 5.24 -46.12
N ARG A 20 21.75 4.49 -45.13
CA ARG A 20 21.88 3.02 -45.11
C ARG A 20 20.73 2.36 -45.86
N ASN A 21 21.08 1.88 -47.05
CA ASN A 21 20.34 0.98 -47.92
C ASN A 21 19.74 -0.22 -47.16
N LEU A 22 18.42 -0.39 -47.29
CA LEU A 22 17.76 -1.68 -47.13
C LEU A 22 17.88 -2.43 -48.48
N GLN A 23 18.72 -3.46 -48.52
CA GLN A 23 18.70 -4.47 -49.58
C GLN A 23 17.88 -5.67 -49.09
N PRO A 24 16.94 -6.19 -49.89
CA PRO A 24 16.18 -7.40 -49.58
C PRO A 24 17.02 -8.65 -49.89
N GLU A 25 17.16 -9.54 -48.91
CA GLU A 25 17.76 -10.85 -49.13
C GLU A 25 16.80 -11.78 -49.88
N ASN A 26 17.12 -11.91 -51.17
CA ASN A 26 17.33 -13.16 -51.90
C ASN A 26 16.50 -14.40 -51.51
N THR A 27 15.49 -14.65 -52.35
CA THR A 27 14.70 -15.86 -52.47
C THR A 27 15.54 -17.04 -52.98
N GLY A 28 15.56 -18.13 -52.22
CA GLY A 28 16.06 -19.44 -52.67
C GLY A 28 15.07 -20.11 -53.61
N SER A 29 15.56 -20.48 -54.79
CA SER A 29 14.87 -21.25 -55.83
C SER A 29 14.68 -22.71 -55.41
N MET A 30 13.45 -23.20 -55.49
CA MET A 30 13.19 -24.62 -55.77
C MET A 30 12.29 -24.71 -56.98
N ASP A 31 12.86 -25.22 -58.06
CA ASP A 31 12.16 -25.63 -59.26
C ASP A 31 11.23 -26.81 -58.93
N LYS A 32 9.96 -26.67 -59.29
CA LYS A 32 9.13 -27.82 -59.66
C LYS A 32 8.05 -27.36 -60.62
N GLU A 33 8.24 -27.83 -61.84
CA GLU A 33 7.39 -27.64 -63.01
C GLU A 33 6.03 -28.35 -62.85
N ASP A 34 5.07 -27.81 -63.59
CA ASP A 34 3.95 -28.47 -64.24
C ASP A 34 2.88 -29.16 -63.38
N ASN A 35 1.75 -28.46 -63.22
CA ASN A 35 0.54 -28.98 -63.83
C ASN A 35 -0.49 -27.89 -64.16
N LEU A 36 -1.09 -28.10 -65.32
CA LEU A 36 -1.99 -27.21 -66.03
C LEU A 36 -3.38 -27.15 -65.40
N ASP A 37 -4.11 -26.15 -65.90
CA ASP A 37 -5.52 -26.22 -66.27
C ASP A 37 -6.60 -25.70 -65.29
N ILE A 38 -7.33 -24.70 -65.81
CA ILE A 38 -8.80 -24.73 -66.02
C ILE A 38 -9.69 -23.97 -65.00
N PHE A 39 -10.12 -22.77 -65.43
CA PHE A 39 -11.40 -22.03 -65.14
C PHE A 39 -11.69 -21.67 -63.67
N SER A 40 -12.60 -20.79 -63.24
CA SER A 40 -13.50 -19.75 -63.76
C SER A 40 -13.95 -18.97 -62.50
N ASP A 41 -14.26 -17.70 -62.67
CA ASP A 41 -15.43 -16.99 -62.10
C ASP A 41 -15.93 -17.25 -60.66
N ASN A 42 -16.05 -16.11 -59.95
CA ASN A 42 -17.20 -15.62 -59.18
C ASN A 42 -17.89 -16.45 -58.07
N ASP A 43 -18.35 -15.64 -57.10
CA ASP A 43 -19.48 -15.83 -56.18
C ASP A 43 -19.27 -16.55 -54.85
N SER A 44 -19.24 -15.72 -53.80
CA SER A 44 -20.27 -15.71 -52.74
C SER A 44 -20.78 -17.08 -52.26
N LEU A 45 -20.29 -17.57 -51.13
CA LEU A 45 -21.06 -18.51 -50.32
C LEU A 45 -20.79 -18.36 -48.80
N THR A 46 -21.92 -18.26 -48.11
CA THR A 46 -22.21 -18.31 -46.68
C THR A 46 -21.45 -19.39 -45.90
N LEU A 47 -20.89 -19.03 -44.74
CA LEU A 47 -20.40 -19.97 -43.75
C LEU A 47 -21.56 -20.69 -43.07
N ARG A 48 -21.74 -21.96 -43.47
CA ARG A 48 -22.50 -22.99 -42.79
C ARG A 48 -21.79 -23.37 -41.49
N THR A 49 -22.53 -23.31 -40.39
CA THR A 49 -22.34 -24.11 -39.19
C THR A 49 -22.38 -25.60 -39.52
N SER A 50 -21.38 -26.35 -39.07
CA SER A 50 -21.47 -27.80 -38.89
C SER A 50 -21.08 -28.16 -37.46
N ALA A 51 -22.04 -28.72 -36.75
CA ALA A 51 -21.87 -29.36 -35.45
C ALA A 51 -21.06 -30.65 -35.62
N THR A 52 -20.11 -30.86 -34.71
CA THR A 52 -19.48 -32.15 -34.46
C THR A 52 -19.94 -32.63 -33.07
N PRO A 53 -20.47 -33.86 -32.95
CA PRO A 53 -20.74 -34.47 -31.67
C PRO A 53 -19.46 -35.18 -31.22
N PHE A 54 -18.83 -34.65 -30.17
CA PHE A 54 -17.73 -35.33 -29.49
C PHE A 54 -18.26 -35.78 -28.12
N GLU A 55 -18.83 -36.98 -28.10
CA GLU A 55 -18.98 -37.76 -26.88
C GLU A 55 -17.62 -38.40 -26.59
N GLU A 56 -16.91 -37.91 -25.57
CA GLU A 56 -15.85 -38.66 -24.92
C GLU A 56 -16.07 -38.67 -23.41
N ASP A 57 -16.10 -39.88 -22.89
CA ASP A 57 -16.29 -40.30 -21.51
C ASP A 57 -15.32 -39.62 -20.56
N PHE A 58 -15.86 -38.79 -19.66
CA PHE A 58 -15.15 -38.37 -18.45
C PHE A 58 -15.34 -39.42 -17.36
N PRO A 59 -14.26 -39.94 -16.74
CA PRO A 59 -14.39 -40.85 -15.60
C PRO A 59 -14.93 -40.11 -14.37
N ASP A 60 -15.89 -40.74 -13.70
CA ASP A 60 -16.52 -40.31 -12.45
C ASP A 60 -15.49 -39.87 -11.39
N ILE A 61 -15.47 -38.57 -11.09
CA ILE A 61 -14.76 -38.01 -9.95
C ILE A 61 -15.60 -38.32 -8.71
N PRO A 62 -15.08 -39.05 -7.71
CA PRO A 62 -15.86 -39.36 -6.51
C PRO A 62 -16.11 -38.10 -5.68
N ASP A 63 -17.38 -37.71 -5.63
CA ASP A 63 -17.96 -36.84 -4.61
C ASP A 63 -17.69 -37.43 -3.21
N ALA A 64 -16.81 -36.78 -2.44
CA ALA A 64 -16.85 -36.67 -0.97
C ALA A 64 -15.49 -36.21 -0.42
N GLN A 65 -15.16 -34.92 -0.53
CA GLN A 65 -14.26 -34.32 0.46
C GLN A 65 -15.07 -34.01 1.71
N THR A 66 -14.76 -34.76 2.75
CA THR A 66 -15.38 -34.72 4.06
C THR A 66 -15.12 -33.36 4.71
N ALA A 67 -16.21 -32.65 5.02
CA ALA A 67 -16.18 -31.42 5.79
C ALA A 67 -15.41 -31.60 7.11
N TYR A 68 -14.45 -30.70 7.33
CA TYR A 68 -13.91 -30.25 8.61
C TYR A 68 -14.37 -31.02 9.87
N ALA A 69 -13.56 -31.98 10.30
CA ALA A 69 -13.62 -32.48 11.68
C ALA A 69 -13.01 -31.43 12.62
N LEU A 70 -13.88 -30.60 13.20
CA LEU A 70 -13.56 -29.70 14.32
C LEU A 70 -12.89 -30.49 15.45
N ARG A 71 -11.62 -30.18 15.74
CA ARG A 71 -10.91 -30.69 16.93
C ARG A 71 -11.64 -30.19 18.18
N LYS A 72 -12.02 -31.09 19.07
CA LYS A 72 -12.53 -30.77 20.41
C LYS A 72 -11.44 -30.02 21.19
N ARG A 73 -11.58 -28.69 21.32
CA ARG A 73 -10.80 -27.92 22.28
C ARG A 73 -11.30 -28.24 23.69
N THR A 74 -10.34 -28.50 24.56
CA THR A 74 -10.51 -28.68 26.00
C THR A 74 -11.16 -27.45 26.64
N ASP A 75 -12.03 -27.72 27.61
CA ASP A 75 -12.96 -26.78 28.24
C ASP A 75 -12.26 -25.54 28.82
N ASN A 76 -12.21 -24.46 28.05
CA ASN A 76 -11.85 -23.16 28.58
C ASN A 76 -13.13 -22.50 29.09
N LYS A 77 -13.29 -22.45 30.42
CA LYS A 77 -14.42 -21.79 31.11
C LYS A 77 -14.32 -20.27 30.94
N GLY A 78 -14.65 -19.79 29.74
CA GLY A 78 -14.96 -18.39 29.48
C GLY A 78 -16.41 -18.09 29.85
N THR A 79 -16.67 -16.96 30.49
CA THR A 79 -18.00 -16.39 30.65
C THR A 79 -18.53 -15.98 29.27
N TYR A 80 -19.33 -16.83 28.65
CA TYR A 80 -20.12 -16.49 27.47
C TYR A 80 -21.41 -15.79 27.90
N THR A 81 -21.69 -14.63 27.32
CA THR A 81 -23.03 -14.06 27.26
C THR A 81 -23.77 -14.74 26.12
N PHE A 82 -24.77 -15.56 26.43
CA PHE A 82 -25.67 -16.14 25.44
C PHE A 82 -26.47 -15.02 24.77
N LEU A 83 -26.32 -14.86 23.45
CA LEU A 83 -27.24 -14.09 22.62
C LEU A 83 -28.41 -15.01 22.30
N ASP A 84 -29.59 -14.67 22.83
CA ASP A 84 -30.81 -15.41 22.58
C ASP A 84 -31.23 -15.19 21.11
N GLN A 85 -31.24 -16.26 20.31
CA GLN A 85 -31.72 -16.25 18.92
C GLN A 85 -33.19 -16.67 18.82
N ASP A 86 -33.90 -16.67 19.96
CA ASP A 86 -35.34 -16.66 20.02
C ASP A 86 -35.92 -15.51 19.16
N THR A 87 -36.71 -15.88 18.15
CA THR A 87 -37.60 -14.98 17.41
C THR A 87 -39.07 -15.18 17.83
N SER A 88 -39.30 -15.84 18.95
CA SER A 88 -40.61 -16.33 19.39
C SER A 88 -41.53 -15.22 19.94
N GLY A 89 -40.99 -14.01 20.16
CA GLY A 89 -41.77 -12.83 20.54
C GLY A 89 -42.45 -12.93 21.91
N ASN A 90 -42.10 -13.93 22.72
CA ASN A 90 -42.73 -14.21 24.02
C ASN A 90 -42.00 -13.56 25.22
N PHE A 91 -41.05 -12.65 24.97
CA PHE A 91 -40.31 -11.96 26.03
C PHE A 91 -41.19 -10.89 26.71
N ASP A 92 -41.65 -11.17 27.93
CA ASP A 92 -42.37 -10.23 28.81
C ASP A 92 -41.41 -9.67 29.89
N PRO A 93 -40.89 -8.44 29.74
CA PRO A 93 -39.92 -7.83 30.66
C PRO A 93 -40.42 -7.68 32.10
N SER A 94 -41.75 -7.78 32.30
CA SER A 94 -42.42 -7.60 33.58
C SER A 94 -42.18 -8.77 34.53
N LYS A 95 -41.94 -9.97 34.00
CA LYS A 95 -41.76 -11.20 34.79
C LYS A 95 -40.32 -11.39 35.28
N GLU A 96 -39.34 -10.90 34.53
CA GLU A 96 -37.92 -11.07 34.86
C GLU A 96 -37.46 -10.24 36.09
N LYS A 97 -38.08 -9.08 36.33
CA LYS A 97 -37.77 -8.21 37.48
C LYS A 97 -38.08 -8.83 38.85
N ARG A 98 -38.75 -9.99 38.91
CA ARG A 98 -39.15 -10.64 40.18
C ARG A 98 -38.20 -11.72 40.69
N VAL A 99 -37.18 -12.15 39.92
CA VAL A 99 -36.42 -13.37 40.27
C VAL A 99 -35.01 -13.11 40.85
N SER A 100 -34.45 -11.89 40.76
CA SER A 100 -33.02 -11.66 41.06
C SER A 100 -32.63 -11.33 42.53
N LYS A 101 -33.43 -11.71 43.54
CA LYS A 101 -33.15 -11.32 44.95
C LYS A 101 -32.82 -12.41 45.96
N LYS A 102 -32.62 -13.66 45.56
CA LYS A 102 -32.14 -14.70 46.48
C LYS A 102 -31.06 -15.53 45.79
N ASN A 103 -29.80 -15.31 46.20
CA ASN A 103 -28.71 -16.30 46.31
C ASN A 103 -27.35 -15.61 46.17
N LYS A 104 -26.78 -15.16 47.30
CA LYS A 104 -25.36 -14.80 47.40
C LYS A 104 -24.86 -15.07 48.83
N SER A 105 -24.38 -16.28 49.07
CA SER A 105 -23.53 -16.60 50.22
C SER A 105 -22.84 -17.94 50.02
N TYR A 106 -21.64 -17.94 49.44
CA TYR A 106 -20.64 -18.97 49.74
C TYR A 106 -19.25 -18.33 49.77
N ALA A 107 -18.65 -18.40 50.96
CA ALA A 107 -17.34 -17.89 51.30
C ALA A 107 -16.26 -18.90 50.89
N VAL A 108 -15.23 -18.43 50.18
CA VAL A 108 -14.02 -19.21 49.87
C VAL A 108 -12.88 -18.70 50.74
N LYS A 109 -12.35 -19.59 51.58
CA LYS A 109 -11.17 -19.38 52.43
C LYS A 109 -9.90 -19.50 51.58
N SER A 110 -9.01 -18.52 51.66
CA SER A 110 -7.67 -18.58 51.08
C SER A 110 -6.63 -19.03 52.13
N PRO A 111 -5.65 -19.89 51.76
CA PRO A 111 -4.58 -20.30 52.65
C PRO A 111 -3.42 -19.28 52.69
N LYS A 112 -2.82 -19.15 53.88
CA LYS A 112 -1.65 -18.33 54.20
C LYS A 112 -0.39 -18.86 53.49
N LYS A 113 0.46 -17.96 53.00
CA LYS A 113 1.84 -18.25 52.56
C LYS A 113 2.85 -17.58 53.47
N ASP A 114 3.87 -18.33 53.87
CA ASP A 114 4.99 -17.94 54.72
C ASP A 114 6.04 -17.08 53.97
N PRO A 115 6.83 -16.26 54.68
CA PRO A 115 7.85 -15.39 54.08
C PRO A 115 9.18 -16.13 53.87
N VAL A 116 9.70 -16.07 52.63
CA VAL A 116 11.06 -16.52 52.29
C VAL A 116 12.04 -15.34 52.34
N LYS A 117 13.18 -15.57 52.99
CA LYS A 117 14.27 -14.65 53.28
C LYS A 117 15.01 -14.18 52.02
N VAL A 118 15.39 -12.90 52.02
CA VAL A 118 16.32 -12.26 51.08
C VAL A 118 17.74 -12.27 51.68
N GLN A 119 18.69 -12.85 50.95
CA GLN A 119 20.15 -12.59 50.96
C GLN A 119 20.49 -12.25 49.50
N GLY A 120 21.29 -11.27 49.08
CA GLY A 120 22.30 -10.44 49.72
C GLY A 120 23.56 -10.45 48.83
N SER A 121 23.96 -9.28 48.29
CA SER A 121 25.30 -8.90 47.76
C SER A 121 25.73 -9.50 46.38
N LYS A 122 26.51 -8.89 45.45
CA LYS A 122 27.58 -7.85 45.37
C LYS A 122 27.57 -7.29 43.90
N ALA A 123 27.79 -6.01 43.56
CA ALA A 123 28.98 -5.13 43.59
C ALA A 123 30.17 -5.50 42.66
N SER A 124 30.32 -4.77 41.54
CA SER A 124 31.57 -4.35 40.83
C SER A 124 31.17 -3.41 39.66
N LYS A 125 31.49 -2.10 39.58
CA LYS A 125 32.77 -1.40 39.28
C LYS A 125 33.56 -2.08 38.13
N ALA A 126 34.08 -1.43 37.09
CA ALA A 126 34.34 -0.02 36.78
C ALA A 126 34.66 0.15 35.26
N ASP A 127 34.66 1.42 34.83
CA ASP A 127 35.52 2.09 33.83
C ASP A 127 35.76 1.50 32.42
N LYS A 128 35.43 2.27 31.37
CA LYS A 128 36.44 3.07 30.64
C LYS A 128 35.85 3.98 29.56
N THR A 129 36.24 5.24 29.70
CA THR A 129 36.32 6.33 28.73
C THR A 129 36.99 5.96 27.39
N SER A 130 36.48 6.49 26.27
CA SER A 130 37.34 7.10 25.24
C SER A 130 36.58 7.91 24.17
N LYS A 131 36.88 9.22 24.18
CA LYS A 131 37.26 10.06 23.03
C LYS A 131 36.31 10.21 21.83
N THR A 132 35.63 11.35 21.85
CA THR A 132 35.67 12.41 20.82
C THR A 132 36.56 12.17 19.57
N ARG A 133 35.94 12.24 18.39
CA ARG A 133 36.54 12.89 17.21
C ARG A 133 35.50 13.81 16.55
N LYS A 134 35.68 15.11 16.78
CA LYS A 134 35.27 16.18 15.87
C LYS A 134 36.04 16.02 14.56
N THR A 135 35.35 16.01 13.44
CA THR A 135 35.92 16.43 12.16
C THR A 135 35.09 17.59 11.63
N HIS A 136 35.75 18.74 11.58
CA HIS A 136 35.33 19.90 10.83
C HIS A 136 35.38 19.55 9.34
N ASN A 137 34.31 19.81 8.59
CA ASN A 137 34.46 20.15 7.19
C ASN A 137 33.49 21.27 6.83
N ALA A 138 34.04 22.47 6.75
CA ALA A 138 33.42 23.70 6.31
C ALA A 138 34.15 24.14 5.04
N ARG A 139 33.39 24.58 4.02
CA ARG A 139 33.75 25.14 2.68
C ARG A 139 33.03 24.29 1.60
N ASN A 140 32.22 24.80 0.68
CA ASN A 140 31.97 26.16 0.18
C ASN A 140 30.52 26.24 -0.33
N ALA A 141 29.74 27.20 0.14
CA ALA A 141 28.48 27.58 -0.48
C ALA A 141 28.66 28.94 -1.19
N PRO A 142 28.32 29.07 -2.49
CA PRO A 142 28.34 30.35 -3.17
C PRO A 142 27.14 31.21 -2.74
N LYS A 143 27.43 32.48 -2.40
CA LYS A 143 26.44 33.54 -2.19
C LYS A 143 25.64 33.78 -3.48
N PRO A 144 24.33 34.06 -3.37
CA PRO A 144 23.71 35.05 -4.22
C PRO A 144 23.24 36.26 -3.43
N THR A 145 23.49 37.39 -4.08
CA THR A 145 23.20 38.77 -3.78
C THR A 145 21.73 39.08 -3.49
N ALA A 146 21.54 39.98 -2.52
CA ALA A 146 20.31 40.71 -2.29
C ALA A 146 19.92 41.56 -3.51
N THR A 147 18.62 41.60 -3.86
CA THR A 147 17.75 42.81 -3.93
C THR A 147 16.49 42.55 -4.75
N ARG A 148 15.30 42.71 -4.12
CA ARG A 148 14.15 43.53 -4.56
C ARG A 148 12.84 43.10 -3.89
N LYS A 149 12.36 43.92 -2.95
CA LYS A 149 10.94 44.27 -2.76
C LYS A 149 10.68 45.54 -3.61
N PRO A 150 9.44 46.04 -3.85
CA PRO A 150 8.11 45.70 -3.30
C PRO A 150 7.05 45.46 -4.42
N THR A 151 5.82 45.01 -4.13
CA THR A 151 4.65 45.91 -3.95
C THR A 151 3.53 45.22 -3.17
N LYS A 152 2.81 46.03 -2.40
CA LYS A 152 1.78 45.67 -1.43
C LYS A 152 0.50 46.37 -1.86
N ASP A 153 -0.39 45.66 -2.55
CA ASP A 153 -1.73 46.18 -2.83
C ASP A 153 -2.69 45.82 -1.71
N LYS A 154 -3.06 46.85 -0.96
CA LYS A 154 -4.12 46.84 0.03
C LYS A 154 -5.42 47.18 -0.69
N ASN A 155 -6.31 46.21 -0.89
CA ASN A 155 -7.71 46.52 -1.17
C ASN A 155 -8.54 46.45 0.12
N LYS A 156 -9.06 47.63 0.46
CA LYS A 156 -9.80 48.00 1.65
C LYS A 156 -11.27 48.09 1.24
N VAL A 157 -12.08 47.09 1.60
CA VAL A 157 -13.54 47.17 1.46
C VAL A 157 -14.14 47.49 2.82
N LYS A 158 -14.81 48.64 2.88
CA LYS A 158 -15.52 49.19 4.03
C LYS A 158 -17.00 48.75 4.00
N SER A 159 -17.47 48.37 5.19
CA SER A 159 -18.78 48.68 5.81
C SER A 159 -20.07 48.19 5.14
N LYS A 160 -20.90 47.49 5.94
CA LYS A 160 -22.25 47.94 6.28
C LYS A 160 -22.75 47.30 7.59
N THR A 161 -23.38 48.15 8.39
CA THR A 161 -23.93 48.02 9.75
C THR A 161 -25.32 47.30 9.75
N PRO A 162 -25.97 47.06 10.92
CA PRO A 162 -26.80 45.88 11.20
C PRO A 162 -28.31 46.18 11.33
N PRO A 163 -29.13 45.15 11.59
CA PRO A 163 -30.36 45.27 12.39
C PRO A 163 -30.28 44.36 13.65
N SER A 164 -30.45 44.89 14.86
CA SER A 164 -31.72 45.13 15.58
C SER A 164 -32.32 43.91 16.30
N LYS A 165 -32.12 43.93 17.63
CA LYS A 165 -32.87 43.36 18.77
C LYS A 165 -34.24 42.68 18.53
N LYS A 166 -34.37 41.48 19.10
CA LYS A 166 -35.48 40.92 19.95
C LYS A 166 -34.79 39.86 20.83
N GLN A 167 -34.71 39.85 22.17
CA GLN A 167 -35.62 40.08 23.29
C GLN A 167 -36.74 39.02 23.41
N GLU A 168 -36.41 37.87 24.02
CA GLU A 168 -37.35 36.91 24.63
C GLU A 168 -36.59 36.15 25.75
N GLN A 169 -36.78 36.60 26.98
CA GLN A 169 -37.58 35.98 28.05
C GLN A 169 -36.86 34.88 28.84
N ASP A 170 -36.47 35.30 30.04
CA ASP A 170 -36.06 34.49 31.18
C ASP A 170 -37.06 33.37 31.51
N LYS A 171 -36.57 32.13 31.53
CA LYS A 171 -37.13 31.06 32.35
C LYS A 171 -36.03 30.53 33.26
N ALA A 172 -36.11 30.91 34.53
CA ALA A 172 -35.29 30.38 35.61
C ALA A 172 -35.56 28.88 35.80
N GLU A 173 -34.64 28.05 35.32
CA GLU A 173 -34.62 26.62 35.58
C GLU A 173 -34.03 26.39 36.98
N LYS A 174 -34.86 25.84 37.86
CA LYS A 174 -34.52 25.45 39.24
C LYS A 174 -33.42 24.39 39.20
N SER A 175 -32.24 24.70 39.73
CA SER A 175 -31.18 23.72 39.93
C SER A 175 -31.70 22.58 40.83
N PRO A 176 -31.53 21.30 40.44
CA PRO A 176 -31.93 20.19 41.28
C PRO A 176 -31.09 20.21 42.57
N LEU A 177 -31.78 20.15 43.71
CA LEU A 177 -31.19 19.93 45.02
C LEU A 177 -30.39 18.63 45.00
N ILE A 178 -29.07 18.75 44.95
CA ILE A 178 -28.14 17.66 45.18
C ILE A 178 -28.30 17.28 46.65
N VAL A 179 -29.02 16.17 46.89
CA VAL A 179 -29.04 15.52 48.20
C VAL A 179 -27.64 14.99 48.44
N GLU A 180 -26.91 15.64 49.35
CA GLU A 180 -25.61 15.15 49.80
C GLU A 180 -25.76 13.71 50.30
N PRO A 181 -25.12 12.72 49.66
CA PRO A 181 -25.13 11.37 50.18
C PRO A 181 -24.43 11.42 51.55
N ARG A 182 -25.16 11.04 52.60
CA ARG A 182 -24.62 10.82 53.94
C ARG A 182 -23.56 9.72 53.84
N TYR A 183 -22.32 10.12 53.62
CA TYR A 183 -21.17 9.24 53.64
C TYR A 183 -21.05 8.67 55.04
N SER A 184 -21.35 7.38 55.14
CA SER A 184 -21.10 6.59 56.34
C SER A 184 -19.60 6.57 56.63
N ASN A 185 -19.22 6.93 57.85
CA ASN A 185 -17.85 7.05 58.38
C ASN A 185 -17.05 5.71 58.46
N TYR A 186 -17.21 4.80 57.50
CA TYR A 186 -16.54 3.49 57.49
C TYR A 186 -15.21 3.45 56.71
N LEU A 187 -14.76 4.58 56.14
CA LEU A 187 -13.44 4.68 55.52
C LEU A 187 -12.48 5.38 56.49
N THR A 188 -11.72 4.60 57.23
CA THR A 188 -10.62 5.12 58.05
C THR A 188 -9.56 5.75 57.13
N PRO A 189 -8.89 6.85 57.54
CA PRO A 189 -7.81 7.48 56.76
C PRO A 189 -6.68 6.51 56.36
N GLU A 190 -6.49 5.43 57.13
CA GLU A 190 -5.56 4.34 56.81
C GLU A 190 -5.95 3.54 55.56
N ALA A 191 -7.25 3.40 55.25
CA ALA A 191 -7.75 2.62 54.11
C ALA A 191 -7.66 3.37 52.77
N LEU A 192 -7.40 4.68 52.79
CA LEU A 192 -7.17 5.52 51.62
C LEU A 192 -5.69 5.61 51.22
N ARG A 193 -4.78 4.87 51.88
CA ARG A 193 -3.45 4.58 51.32
C ARG A 193 -3.57 3.57 50.19
N ILE A 194 -4.25 3.98 49.11
CA ILE A 194 -4.12 3.36 47.80
C ILE A 194 -2.64 3.55 47.46
N GLN A 195 -1.86 2.48 47.61
CA GLN A 195 -0.51 2.49 47.08
C GLN A 195 -0.64 2.89 45.62
N PRO A 196 0.12 3.88 45.13
CA PRO A 196 0.08 4.25 43.73
C PRO A 196 0.23 2.95 42.94
N VAL A 197 -0.82 2.57 42.21
CA VAL A 197 -0.78 1.38 41.38
C VAL A 197 0.41 1.63 40.48
N VAL A 198 1.49 0.89 40.73
CA VAL A 198 2.71 0.96 39.93
C VAL A 198 2.21 0.65 38.54
N SER A 199 2.09 1.69 37.72
CA SER A 199 1.70 1.59 36.33
C SER A 199 2.72 0.67 35.73
N ARG A 200 2.35 -0.62 35.60
CA ARG A 200 3.14 -1.56 34.84
C ARG A 200 3.14 -0.94 33.46
N SER A 201 4.31 -0.50 33.01
CA SER A 201 4.51 -0.15 31.62
C SER A 201 3.84 -1.25 30.82
N PRO A 202 2.82 -0.95 29.98
CA PRO A 202 2.11 -1.96 29.23
C PRO A 202 3.18 -2.76 28.51
N SER A 203 3.37 -4.02 28.92
CA SER A 203 4.26 -4.90 28.20
C SER A 203 3.69 -4.94 26.79
N PRO A 204 4.48 -4.65 25.74
CA PRO A 204 3.95 -4.68 24.38
C PRO A 204 3.31 -6.05 24.18
N ASP A 205 2.02 -6.05 23.87
CA ASP A 205 1.26 -7.28 23.64
C ASP A 205 1.82 -7.91 22.36
N ILE A 206 2.77 -8.84 22.55
CA ILE A 206 3.26 -9.69 21.46
C ILE A 206 2.20 -10.76 21.25
N LEU A 207 1.54 -10.70 20.10
CA LEU A 207 0.56 -11.71 19.67
C LEU A 207 1.18 -12.62 18.61
N GLU A 208 0.58 -13.78 18.44
CA GLU A 208 0.92 -14.79 17.44
C GLU A 208 -0.34 -15.10 16.62
N ASP A 209 -0.23 -15.09 15.30
CA ASP A 209 -1.33 -15.45 14.42
C ASP A 209 -1.47 -16.97 14.23
N THR A 210 -2.41 -17.40 13.38
CA THR A 210 -2.64 -18.82 13.08
C THR A 210 -1.55 -19.48 12.26
N ALA A 211 -0.71 -18.69 11.57
CA ALA A 211 0.43 -19.16 10.81
C ALA A 211 1.73 -19.18 11.64
N GLY A 212 1.69 -18.75 12.90
CA GLY A 212 2.84 -18.69 13.80
C GLY A 212 3.64 -17.39 13.71
N ASN A 213 3.16 -16.38 12.95
CA ASN A 213 3.83 -15.09 12.89
C ASN A 213 3.62 -14.33 14.19
N ARG A 214 4.72 -13.92 14.82
CA ARG A 214 4.72 -13.20 16.10
C ARG A 214 5.06 -11.74 15.89
N GLY A 215 4.41 -10.86 16.63
CA GLY A 215 4.56 -9.42 16.40
C GLY A 215 3.88 -8.54 17.41
N GLN A 216 4.21 -7.25 17.37
CA GLN A 216 3.53 -6.24 18.17
C GLN A 216 2.18 -5.90 17.52
N VAL A 217 1.13 -5.76 18.35
CA VAL A 217 -0.13 -5.20 17.87
C VAL A 217 0.02 -3.70 17.64
N ILE A 218 -0.23 -3.27 16.41
CA ILE A 218 -0.22 -1.87 16.01
C ILE A 218 -1.59 -1.46 15.47
N ARG A 219 -1.89 -0.16 15.60
CA ARG A 219 -2.97 0.48 14.85
C ARG A 219 -2.34 1.18 13.66
N MET A 220 -2.82 0.89 12.46
CA MET A 220 -2.32 1.50 11.23
C MET A 220 -3.46 1.90 10.30
N LYS A 221 -3.18 2.86 9.43
CA LYS A 221 -4.01 3.17 8.26
C LYS A 221 -3.51 2.36 7.08
N THR A 222 -4.41 1.79 6.30
CA THR A 222 -4.09 0.96 5.14
C THR A 222 -5.21 1.04 4.12
N SER A 223 -4.88 0.89 2.85
CA SER A 223 -5.85 0.69 1.76
C SER A 223 -5.91 -0.77 1.29
N PHE A 224 -5.29 -1.68 2.03
CA PHE A 224 -5.15 -3.09 1.66
C PHE A 224 -5.55 -4.00 2.82
N THR A 225 -5.99 -5.21 2.46
CA THR A 225 -6.21 -6.33 3.39
C THR A 225 -4.91 -7.09 3.62
N HIS A 226 -4.64 -7.46 4.87
CA HIS A 226 -3.39 -8.08 5.29
C HIS A 226 -3.61 -9.53 5.77
N PRO A 227 -2.68 -10.46 5.51
CA PRO A 227 -1.41 -10.26 4.82
C PRO A 227 -1.57 -10.02 3.30
N ILE A 228 -0.68 -9.20 2.74
CA ILE A 228 -0.60 -9.01 1.29
C ILE A 228 0.21 -10.15 0.69
N GLN A 229 -0.31 -10.79 -0.34
CA GLN A 229 0.36 -11.86 -1.07
C GLN A 229 1.07 -11.28 -2.29
N PHE A 230 2.39 -11.24 -2.25
CA PHE A 230 3.22 -10.78 -3.37
C PHE A 230 3.72 -11.96 -4.20
N GLY A 231 3.91 -11.75 -5.51
CA GLY A 231 4.52 -12.76 -6.37
C GLY A 231 3.65 -13.98 -6.68
N VAL A 232 2.32 -13.89 -6.56
CA VAL A 232 1.43 -15.01 -6.91
C VAL A 232 1.68 -15.41 -8.37
N SER A 233 1.99 -16.69 -8.59
CA SER A 233 2.46 -17.23 -9.87
C SER A 233 1.32 -17.54 -10.82
N ASP A 234 1.51 -17.27 -12.11
CA ASP A 234 0.49 -17.46 -13.17
C ASP A 234 0.18 -18.95 -13.48
N GLY A 235 0.89 -19.90 -12.83
CA GLY A 235 0.71 -21.35 -13.02
C GLY A 235 -0.51 -21.93 -12.29
N ASP A 236 -1.07 -21.21 -11.32
CA ASP A 236 -2.29 -21.59 -10.61
C ASP A 236 -3.53 -21.04 -11.33
N ILE A 237 -3.64 -21.29 -12.64
CA ILE A 237 -4.80 -21.08 -13.53
C ILE A 237 -5.39 -19.65 -13.63
N ASP A 238 -5.16 -18.73 -12.69
CA ASP A 238 -5.89 -17.47 -12.63
C ASP A 238 -4.96 -16.27 -12.34
N THR A 239 -4.42 -15.68 -13.41
CA THR A 239 -4.13 -14.23 -13.44
C THR A 239 -5.33 -13.37 -13.00
N LEU A 240 -6.53 -13.97 -12.94
CA LEU A 240 -7.77 -13.37 -12.43
C LEU A 240 -7.68 -12.99 -10.94
N ASP A 241 -6.82 -13.64 -10.16
CA ASP A 241 -6.76 -13.40 -8.72
C ASP A 241 -5.91 -12.19 -8.32
N CYS A 242 -5.22 -11.52 -9.25
CA CYS A 242 -4.45 -10.32 -8.92
C CYS A 242 -5.35 -9.10 -8.76
N SER A 243 -5.50 -8.57 -7.54
CA SER A 243 -6.35 -7.41 -7.23
C SER A 243 -6.02 -6.18 -8.08
N PHE A 244 -4.76 -6.04 -8.52
CA PHE A 244 -4.27 -4.91 -9.32
C PHE A 244 -4.53 -5.06 -10.82
N CYS A 245 -4.76 -6.29 -11.29
CA CYS A 245 -5.03 -6.57 -12.71
C CYS A 245 -6.51 -6.73 -12.97
N SER A 246 -7.26 -7.27 -11.99
CA SER A 246 -8.71 -7.45 -12.09
C SER A 246 -9.47 -6.14 -11.98
N MET A 247 -8.96 -5.18 -11.21
CA MET A 247 -9.58 -3.87 -11.00
C MET A 247 -8.57 -2.76 -11.30
N ALA A 248 -8.78 -2.03 -12.39
CA ALA A 248 -7.90 -0.95 -12.83
C ALA A 248 -7.69 0.13 -11.75
N GLU A 249 -8.78 0.52 -11.09
CA GLU A 249 -8.80 1.51 -10.02
C GLU A 249 -8.15 1.05 -8.71
N PHE A 250 -7.98 -0.25 -8.49
CA PHE A 250 -7.48 -0.78 -7.22
C PHE A 250 -6.07 -0.29 -6.88
N SER A 251 -5.25 -0.05 -7.90
CA SER A 251 -3.91 0.53 -7.69
C SER A 251 -3.95 1.99 -7.20
N PHE A 252 -5.06 2.69 -7.43
CA PHE A 252 -5.27 4.07 -7.02
C PHE A 252 -5.89 4.16 -5.63
N ILE A 253 -6.99 3.44 -5.39
CA ILE A 253 -7.79 3.57 -4.15
C ILE A 253 -7.62 2.40 -3.19
N GLY A 254 -7.24 1.21 -3.65
CA GLY A 254 -7.33 -0.02 -2.87
C GLY A 254 -8.76 -0.24 -2.36
N TYR A 255 -8.90 -0.59 -1.09
CA TYR A 255 -10.16 -0.63 -0.35
C TYR A 255 -10.47 0.68 0.41
N PHE A 256 -9.99 1.81 -0.11
CA PHE A 256 -9.97 3.12 0.57
C PHE A 256 -9.15 3.12 1.87
N ASP A 257 -8.79 4.30 2.34
CA ASP A 257 -8.03 4.45 3.59
C ASP A 257 -8.87 4.05 4.81
N GLN A 258 -8.46 3.00 5.51
CA GLN A 258 -9.15 2.47 6.69
C GLN A 258 -8.18 2.25 7.86
N GLU A 259 -8.66 2.51 9.08
CA GLU A 259 -7.93 2.17 10.31
C GLU A 259 -8.15 0.70 10.68
N VAL A 260 -7.05 -0.03 10.83
CA VAL A 260 -7.04 -1.45 11.20
C VAL A 260 -6.10 -1.70 12.37
N TYR A 261 -6.31 -2.83 13.05
CA TYR A 261 -5.41 -3.39 14.04
C TYR A 261 -4.73 -4.61 13.45
N CYS A 262 -3.40 -4.60 13.44
CA CYS A 262 -2.57 -5.64 12.84
C CYS A 262 -1.50 -6.13 13.80
N ILE A 263 -1.08 -7.38 13.63
CA ILE A 263 0.19 -7.90 14.15
C ILE A 263 1.28 -7.48 13.16
N CYS A 264 2.19 -6.60 13.56
CA CYS A 264 3.39 -6.30 12.77
C CYS A 264 4.43 -7.38 13.03
N TRP A 265 4.71 -8.21 12.02
CA TRP A 265 5.61 -9.36 12.17
C TRP A 265 7.00 -8.91 12.62
N GLN A 266 7.65 -9.71 13.48
CA GLN A 266 8.98 -9.39 14.02
C GLN A 266 10.08 -9.31 12.95
N ASN A 267 9.95 -10.08 11.86
CA ASN A 267 10.84 -10.01 10.71
C ASN A 267 10.60 -8.76 9.84
N GLY A 268 9.51 -8.01 10.07
CA GLY A 268 9.17 -6.81 9.32
C GLY A 268 8.70 -7.06 7.88
N CYS A 269 8.40 -8.32 7.52
CA CYS A 269 8.07 -8.74 6.16
C CYS A 269 6.56 -8.73 5.87
N GLY A 270 5.72 -8.44 6.86
CA GLY A 270 4.28 -8.49 6.70
C GLY A 270 3.49 -8.04 7.92
N TYR A 271 2.17 -8.09 7.76
CA TYR A 271 1.19 -7.81 8.80
C TYR A 271 0.12 -8.90 8.79
N THR A 272 -0.44 -9.21 9.96
CA THR A 272 -1.66 -10.03 10.06
C THR A 272 -2.80 -9.20 10.61
N HIS A 273 -3.91 -9.14 9.87
CA HIS A 273 -5.09 -8.39 10.27
C HIS A 273 -5.82 -9.05 11.45
N ILE A 274 -6.15 -8.29 12.49
CA ILE A 274 -6.86 -8.76 13.69
C ILE A 274 -8.28 -8.18 13.78
N ALA A 275 -8.43 -6.88 13.52
CA ALA A 275 -9.70 -6.16 13.67
C ALA A 275 -9.73 -4.83 12.89
N GLY A 276 -10.93 -4.28 12.69
CA GLY A 276 -11.16 -3.03 11.96
C GLY A 276 -11.16 -3.22 10.45
N GLY A 277 -11.64 -2.25 9.68
CA GLY A 277 -11.73 -2.34 8.21
C GLY A 277 -12.63 -3.45 7.68
N GLN A 278 -12.74 -3.54 6.35
CA GLN A 278 -13.54 -4.57 5.68
C GLN A 278 -12.71 -5.85 5.51
N THR A 279 -13.13 -6.94 6.16
CA THR A 279 -12.49 -8.28 6.07
C THR A 279 -13.23 -9.24 5.13
N GLU A 280 -14.32 -8.78 4.51
CA GLU A 280 -15.10 -9.61 3.59
C GLU A 280 -14.36 -9.88 2.28
N ASN A 281 -13.51 -8.92 1.90
CA ASN A 281 -12.60 -9.07 0.79
C ASN A 281 -11.40 -9.89 1.28
N GLY A 282 -11.03 -10.92 0.54
CA GLY A 282 -9.89 -11.78 0.87
C GLY A 282 -8.55 -11.01 0.99
N PRO A 283 -7.43 -11.72 1.19
CA PRO A 283 -6.12 -11.07 1.23
C PRO A 283 -5.86 -10.32 -0.08
N THR A 284 -5.20 -9.16 0.02
CA THR A 284 -4.79 -8.42 -1.18
C THR A 284 -3.68 -9.20 -1.86
N SER A 285 -3.82 -9.43 -3.15
CA SER A 285 -2.93 -10.28 -3.93
C SER A 285 -2.34 -9.49 -5.10
N MET A 286 -1.05 -9.70 -5.33
CA MET A 286 -0.29 -9.07 -6.40
C MET A 286 0.46 -10.15 -7.18
N CYS A 287 0.16 -10.28 -8.47
CA CYS A 287 0.88 -11.21 -9.34
C CYS A 287 2.37 -10.85 -9.43
N GLN A 288 3.17 -11.80 -9.89
CA GLN A 288 4.60 -11.61 -10.11
C GLN A 288 4.90 -10.38 -10.97
N SER A 289 4.13 -10.16 -12.05
CA SER A 289 4.36 -9.01 -12.93
C SER A 289 4.20 -7.66 -12.23
N CYS A 290 3.11 -7.51 -11.46
CA CYS A 290 2.84 -6.29 -10.69
C CYS A 290 3.83 -6.08 -9.53
N THR A 291 4.27 -7.18 -8.91
CA THR A 291 5.24 -7.19 -7.81
C THR A 291 6.60 -6.73 -8.30
N ILE A 292 7.14 -7.39 -9.33
CA ILE A 292 8.45 -7.08 -9.89
C ILE A 292 8.46 -5.68 -10.52
N GLY A 293 7.38 -5.26 -11.20
CA GLY A 293 7.29 -3.91 -11.75
C GLY A 293 7.47 -2.80 -10.69
N ARG A 294 6.89 -2.97 -9.49
CA ARG A 294 7.05 -2.02 -8.38
C ARG A 294 8.41 -2.13 -7.71
N ALA A 295 8.91 -3.36 -7.54
CA ALA A 295 10.24 -3.59 -6.98
C ALA A 295 11.33 -2.97 -7.86
N GLN A 296 11.21 -3.11 -9.19
CA GLN A 296 12.12 -2.51 -10.17
C GLN A 296 12.20 -0.98 -10.03
N ILE A 297 11.07 -0.33 -9.73
CA ILE A 297 11.04 1.10 -9.42
C ILE A 297 11.83 1.38 -8.13
N ALA A 298 11.52 0.67 -7.05
CA ALA A 298 12.11 0.91 -5.73
C ALA A 298 13.63 0.67 -5.67
N VAL A 299 14.15 -0.27 -6.46
CA VAL A 299 15.60 -0.57 -6.49
C VAL A 299 16.37 0.32 -7.48
N CYS A 300 15.70 1.06 -8.36
CA CYS A 300 16.36 1.92 -9.34
C CYS A 300 17.11 3.07 -8.66
N GLU A 301 18.45 3.04 -8.72
CA GLU A 301 19.27 4.08 -8.11
C GLU A 301 19.29 5.33 -9.00
N GLY A 302 18.76 6.48 -8.57
CA GLY A 302 18.88 7.73 -9.33
C GLY A 302 18.14 7.71 -10.68
N HIS A 303 16.84 7.96 -10.65
CA HIS A 303 15.99 7.94 -11.83
C HIS A 303 16.36 9.03 -12.86
N ASP A 304 16.50 8.64 -14.14
CA ASP A 304 16.65 9.58 -15.27
C ASP A 304 15.26 9.97 -15.79
N ILE A 305 14.65 10.98 -15.15
CA ILE A 305 13.29 11.42 -15.46
C ILE A 305 13.28 12.28 -16.72
N ARG A 306 12.57 11.83 -17.76
CA ARG A 306 12.40 12.54 -19.04
C ARG A 306 10.94 12.64 -19.44
N ARG A 307 10.59 13.67 -20.21
CA ARG A 307 9.25 13.78 -20.79
C ARG A 307 8.94 12.60 -21.72
N ILE A 308 7.69 12.12 -21.65
CA ILE A 308 7.15 11.08 -22.52
C ILE A 308 6.72 11.71 -23.86
N TYR A 309 6.01 12.84 -23.78
CA TYR A 309 5.44 13.55 -24.91
C TYR A 309 6.13 14.90 -25.14
N PRO A 310 6.09 15.44 -26.37
CA PRO A 310 6.49 16.82 -26.63
C PRO A 310 5.62 17.83 -25.87
N ASP A 311 6.15 19.03 -25.59
CA ASP A 311 5.51 20.05 -24.74
C ASP A 311 4.11 20.51 -25.20
N ALA A 312 3.76 20.29 -26.45
CA ALA A 312 2.47 20.68 -27.01
C ALA A 312 1.32 19.70 -26.67
N VAL A 313 1.62 18.51 -26.15
CA VAL A 313 0.60 17.48 -25.91
C VAL A 313 0.08 17.60 -24.48
N THR A 314 -1.19 18.00 -24.36
CA THR A 314 -1.92 17.97 -23.09
C THR A 314 -2.69 16.66 -22.98
N VAL A 315 -2.50 15.91 -21.89
CA VAL A 315 -3.27 14.70 -21.60
C VAL A 315 -4.52 15.10 -20.81
N ASN A 316 -5.71 14.81 -21.34
CA ASN A 316 -6.97 15.07 -20.65
C ASN A 316 -7.22 13.99 -19.59
N PHE A 317 -7.42 14.42 -18.34
CA PHE A 317 -7.67 13.52 -17.21
C PHE A 317 -8.94 12.69 -17.39
N ALA A 318 -10.06 13.32 -17.79
CA ALA A 318 -11.35 12.65 -17.88
C ALA A 318 -11.36 11.59 -19.00
N GLU A 319 -10.70 11.91 -20.12
CA GLU A 319 -10.52 10.96 -21.23
C GLU A 319 -9.64 9.78 -20.80
N ALA A 320 -8.48 10.04 -20.18
CA ALA A 320 -7.60 8.98 -19.69
C ALA A 320 -8.27 8.09 -18.63
N LEU A 321 -9.10 8.67 -17.76
CA LEU A 321 -9.88 7.93 -16.77
C LEU A 321 -10.93 7.06 -17.44
N ASN A 322 -11.67 7.61 -18.40
CA ASN A 322 -12.66 6.85 -19.15
C ASN A 322 -12.01 5.67 -19.88
N ASP A 323 -10.89 5.90 -20.58
CA ASP A 323 -10.12 4.84 -21.26
C ASP A 323 -9.72 3.71 -20.30
N LEU A 324 -9.37 4.05 -19.05
CA LEU A 324 -8.98 3.07 -18.04
C LEU A 324 -10.19 2.25 -17.53
N LEU A 325 -11.33 2.91 -17.31
CA LEU A 325 -12.53 2.29 -16.74
C LEU A 325 -13.33 1.48 -17.75
N THR A 326 -13.24 1.79 -19.05
CA THR A 326 -13.95 1.05 -20.10
C THR A 326 -13.22 -0.19 -20.59
N GLU A 327 -11.99 -0.41 -20.13
CA GLU A 327 -11.15 -1.53 -20.58
C GLU A 327 -11.38 -2.76 -19.70
N GLU A 328 -11.75 -3.88 -20.32
CA GLU A 328 -12.04 -5.14 -19.63
C GLU A 328 -10.87 -6.13 -19.75
N ASP A 329 -10.04 -6.02 -20.81
CA ASP A 329 -8.90 -6.90 -20.99
C ASP A 329 -7.78 -6.56 -20.01
N SER A 330 -7.39 -7.53 -19.18
CA SER A 330 -6.36 -7.32 -18.15
C SER A 330 -5.02 -6.82 -18.72
N THR A 331 -4.65 -7.20 -19.94
CA THR A 331 -3.40 -6.74 -20.56
C THR A 331 -3.51 -5.30 -21.05
N ALA A 332 -4.68 -4.92 -21.55
CA ALA A 332 -4.98 -3.56 -21.95
C ALA A 332 -5.13 -2.65 -20.72
N VAL A 333 -5.78 -3.10 -19.64
CA VAL A 333 -5.81 -2.39 -18.34
C VAL A 333 -4.40 -2.08 -17.87
N ARG A 334 -3.48 -3.06 -17.89
CA ARG A 334 -2.07 -2.84 -17.54
C ARG A 334 -1.42 -1.77 -18.43
N LYS A 335 -1.68 -1.77 -19.73
CA LYS A 335 -1.19 -0.74 -20.66
C LYS A 335 -1.77 0.63 -20.34
N GLN A 336 -3.06 0.72 -19.99
CA GLN A 336 -3.68 1.97 -19.58
C GLN A 336 -3.09 2.48 -18.27
N LEU A 337 -2.82 1.61 -17.29
CA LEU A 337 -2.18 1.97 -16.03
C LEU A 337 -0.80 2.59 -16.21
N LEU A 338 -0.05 2.19 -17.24
CA LEU A 338 1.24 2.82 -17.59
C LEU A 338 1.08 4.27 -18.08
N ARG A 339 -0.12 4.79 -18.31
CA ARG A 339 -0.33 6.21 -18.65
C ARG A 339 -0.41 7.10 -17.41
N TRP A 340 -0.43 6.54 -16.21
CA TRP A 340 -0.67 7.27 -14.97
C TRP A 340 0.59 7.51 -14.16
N CYS A 341 0.53 8.54 -13.32
CA CYS A 341 1.57 8.78 -12.33
C CYS A 341 1.62 7.62 -11.32
N SER A 342 2.83 7.25 -10.92
CA SER A 342 3.08 6.23 -9.91
C SER A 342 2.86 6.75 -8.47
N MET A 343 2.66 8.06 -8.30
CA MET A 343 2.54 8.71 -6.99
C MET A 343 1.12 9.21 -6.68
N CYS A 344 0.38 9.64 -7.71
CA CYS A 344 -0.95 10.23 -7.56
C CYS A 344 -1.87 9.84 -8.71
N PHE A 345 -3.11 10.34 -8.66
CA PHE A 345 -4.16 9.99 -9.61
C PHE A 345 -4.05 10.78 -10.93
N SER A 346 -2.99 11.56 -11.18
CA SER A 346 -2.89 12.33 -12.43
C SER A 346 -2.21 11.53 -13.56
N PRO A 347 -2.56 11.75 -14.85
CA PRO A 347 -1.83 11.21 -15.97
C PRO A 347 -0.35 11.60 -15.96
N ALA A 348 0.52 10.65 -16.35
CA ALA A 348 1.94 10.87 -16.42
C ALA A 348 2.34 11.57 -17.72
N VAL A 349 3.29 12.49 -17.59
CA VAL A 349 3.94 13.15 -18.73
C VAL A 349 5.46 13.00 -18.69
N PHE A 350 5.98 12.42 -17.60
CA PHE A 350 7.38 12.07 -17.42
C PHE A 350 7.52 10.57 -17.11
N ALA A 351 8.64 9.98 -17.53
CA ALA A 351 9.02 8.60 -17.22
C ALA A 351 10.52 8.50 -16.95
N CYS A 352 10.91 7.58 -16.07
CA CYS A 352 12.31 7.20 -15.92
C CYS A 352 12.79 6.47 -17.19
N ARG A 353 13.98 6.83 -17.69
CA ARG A 353 14.69 6.16 -18.80
C ARG A 353 16.06 5.63 -18.40
N LYS A 354 16.26 5.38 -17.11
CA LYS A 354 17.51 4.80 -16.62
C LYS A 354 17.57 3.32 -17.02
N ARG A 355 18.59 2.99 -17.81
CA ARG A 355 18.95 1.61 -18.14
C ARG A 355 19.43 0.88 -16.89
N GLN A 356 18.92 -0.33 -16.66
CA GLN A 356 19.23 -1.14 -15.48
C GLN A 356 18.96 -2.63 -15.74
N PRO A 357 19.51 -3.54 -14.93
CA PRO A 357 19.18 -4.96 -14.99
C PRO A 357 17.70 -5.21 -14.71
N SER A 358 17.10 -6.15 -15.45
CA SER A 358 15.75 -6.63 -15.22
C SER A 358 15.70 -7.54 -13.99
N LEU A 359 14.74 -7.31 -13.11
CA LEU A 359 14.43 -8.22 -12.01
C LEU A 359 13.69 -9.49 -12.48
N PHE A 360 13.14 -9.52 -13.71
CA PHE A 360 12.57 -10.74 -14.29
C PHE A 360 13.62 -11.69 -14.84
N SER A 361 14.74 -11.14 -15.34
CA SER A 361 15.75 -11.91 -16.06
C SER A 361 17.12 -11.30 -15.80
N ALA A 362 18.00 -12.06 -15.13
CA ALA A 362 19.34 -11.62 -14.76
C ALA A 362 20.24 -11.27 -15.98
N HIS A 363 19.87 -11.71 -17.17
CA HIS A 363 20.63 -11.50 -18.41
C HIS A 363 20.05 -10.39 -19.28
N GLU A 364 18.94 -9.78 -18.89
CA GLU A 364 18.27 -8.74 -19.65
C GLU A 364 18.49 -7.38 -19.01
N GLU A 365 18.80 -6.38 -19.84
CA GLU A 365 18.80 -4.98 -19.42
C GLU A 365 17.57 -4.30 -20.02
N ILE A 366 16.90 -3.51 -19.19
CA ILE A 366 15.72 -2.73 -19.57
C ILE A 366 16.07 -1.25 -19.58
N ASP A 367 15.45 -0.49 -20.48
CA ASP A 367 15.70 0.96 -20.64
C ASP A 367 14.92 1.84 -19.65
N SER A 368 14.13 1.26 -18.76
CA SER A 368 13.36 2.01 -17.75
C SER A 368 13.00 1.13 -16.56
N CYS A 369 12.86 1.72 -15.36
CA CYS A 369 12.29 0.99 -14.21
C CYS A 369 10.76 0.95 -14.20
N GLY A 370 10.08 1.69 -15.09
CA GLY A 370 8.62 1.83 -15.06
C GLY A 370 8.09 3.03 -14.25
N LEU A 371 8.94 3.78 -13.54
CA LEU A 371 8.50 4.98 -12.80
C LEU A 371 7.97 6.05 -13.75
N ARG A 372 6.78 6.58 -13.45
CA ARG A 372 6.11 7.60 -14.24
C ARG A 372 5.52 8.70 -13.37
N LEU A 373 5.63 9.95 -13.81
CA LEU A 373 5.24 11.11 -13.01
C LEU A 373 4.40 12.09 -13.82
N CYS A 374 3.38 12.66 -13.19
CA CYS A 374 2.73 13.87 -13.70
C CYS A 374 3.64 15.09 -13.46
N THR A 375 3.30 16.25 -14.03
CA THR A 375 4.10 17.48 -13.86
C THR A 375 4.27 17.87 -12.40
N ALA A 376 3.21 17.79 -11.59
CA ALA A 376 3.25 18.17 -10.18
C ALA A 376 4.18 17.26 -9.37
N CYS A 377 4.10 15.93 -9.60
CA CYS A 377 4.94 14.97 -8.88
C CYS A 377 6.40 15.01 -9.34
N GLU A 378 6.70 15.24 -10.62
CA GLU A 378 8.07 15.48 -11.08
C GLU A 378 8.66 16.74 -10.43
N THR A 379 7.88 17.82 -10.36
CA THR A 379 8.34 19.07 -9.74
C THR A 379 8.58 18.89 -8.25
N ARG A 380 7.68 18.19 -7.52
CA ARG A 380 7.89 17.80 -6.12
C ARG A 380 9.16 16.96 -5.95
N LEU A 381 9.36 15.95 -6.80
CA LEU A 381 10.54 15.09 -6.75
C LEU A 381 11.83 15.92 -6.87
N ARG A 382 11.89 16.81 -7.85
CA ARG A 382 13.07 17.64 -8.15
C ARG A 382 13.32 18.72 -7.09
N GLU A 383 12.28 19.38 -6.61
CA GLU A 383 12.42 20.58 -5.77
C GLU A 383 12.34 20.29 -4.27
N THR A 384 11.53 19.32 -3.86
CA THR A 384 11.31 18.99 -2.44
C THR A 384 12.13 17.80 -1.99
N PHE A 385 12.31 16.79 -2.85
CA PHE A 385 12.95 15.52 -2.51
C PHE A 385 14.33 15.34 -3.15
N GLU A 386 14.89 16.39 -3.77
CA GLU A 386 16.23 16.38 -4.36
C GLU A 386 16.48 15.24 -5.37
N GLY A 387 15.43 14.76 -6.02
CA GLY A 387 15.50 13.63 -6.96
C GLY A 387 15.37 12.24 -6.31
N ASP A 388 15.19 12.14 -4.99
CA ASP A 388 15.02 10.88 -4.27
C ASP A 388 13.56 10.41 -4.27
N ALA A 389 13.24 9.49 -5.19
CA ALA A 389 11.90 8.94 -5.31
C ALA A 389 11.53 7.99 -4.17
N ASN A 390 12.51 7.39 -3.48
CA ASN A 390 12.28 6.52 -2.34
C ASN A 390 11.76 7.34 -1.15
N VAL A 391 12.45 8.45 -0.84
CA VAL A 391 12.02 9.38 0.22
C VAL A 391 10.67 10.00 -0.12
N MET A 392 10.44 10.36 -1.40
CA MET A 392 9.14 10.84 -1.86
C MET A 392 8.03 9.80 -1.62
N ALA A 393 8.23 8.55 -2.05
CA ALA A 393 7.25 7.49 -1.89
C ALA A 393 6.92 7.23 -0.42
N ALA A 394 7.95 7.13 0.45
CA ALA A 394 7.76 6.95 1.89
C ALA A 394 7.00 8.12 2.53
N THR A 395 7.32 9.36 2.14
CA THR A 395 6.63 10.56 2.66
C THR A 395 5.17 10.61 2.21
N LEU A 396 4.89 10.23 0.96
CA LEU A 396 3.53 10.21 0.43
C LEU A 396 2.69 9.08 1.03
N ASP A 397 3.29 7.95 1.39
CA ASP A 397 2.57 6.83 2.02
C ASP A 397 1.98 7.22 3.39
N ASP A 398 2.59 8.19 4.07
CA ASP A 398 2.10 8.78 5.33
C ASP A 398 1.03 9.87 5.13
N GLU A 399 0.81 10.35 3.90
CA GLU A 399 -0.25 11.33 3.59
C GLU A 399 -1.63 10.63 3.58
N ASP A 400 -2.70 11.39 3.86
CA ASP A 400 -4.06 10.83 3.82
C ASP A 400 -4.42 10.36 2.40
N LYS A 401 -4.82 9.09 2.30
CA LYS A 401 -5.23 8.44 1.05
C LYS A 401 -6.71 8.72 0.76
N ALA A 402 -7.17 8.26 -0.41
CA ALA A 402 -8.58 8.41 -0.80
C ALA A 402 -9.51 7.71 0.20
N LYS A 403 -10.62 8.36 0.53
CA LYS A 403 -11.71 7.83 1.34
C LYS A 403 -12.97 7.66 0.50
N GLU A 404 -13.89 6.82 0.96
CA GLU A 404 -15.16 6.55 0.27
C GLU A 404 -16.00 7.82 0.08
N GLU A 405 -15.89 8.77 1.01
CA GLU A 405 -16.60 10.06 1.00
C GLU A 405 -15.93 11.14 0.12
N ASP A 406 -14.76 10.89 -0.45
CA ASP A 406 -14.07 11.88 -1.29
C ASP A 406 -14.73 11.98 -2.67
N GLU A 407 -15.35 13.12 -2.97
CA GLU A 407 -15.91 13.40 -4.31
C GLU A 407 -14.84 13.75 -5.35
N ASP A 408 -13.71 14.32 -4.93
CA ASP A 408 -12.59 14.72 -5.80
C ASP A 408 -11.33 13.89 -5.48
N LEU A 409 -10.98 13.03 -6.44
CA LEU A 409 -9.81 12.18 -6.37
C LEU A 409 -8.57 12.82 -7.04
N HIS A 410 -8.72 14.01 -7.63
CA HIS A 410 -7.64 14.64 -8.38
C HIS A 410 -6.47 15.01 -7.46
N GLY A 411 -5.29 14.47 -7.77
CA GLY A 411 -4.06 14.73 -7.02
C GLY A 411 -3.96 13.99 -5.68
N LYS A 412 -4.94 13.14 -5.34
CA LYS A 412 -4.82 12.21 -4.21
C LYS A 412 -3.64 11.26 -4.41
N VAL A 413 -3.04 10.85 -3.30
CA VAL A 413 -1.94 9.89 -3.29
C VAL A 413 -2.49 8.49 -3.57
N ARG A 414 -1.76 7.73 -4.39
CA ARG A 414 -2.12 6.33 -4.70
C ARG A 414 -2.00 5.44 -3.48
N ALA A 415 -2.94 4.49 -3.36
CA ALA A 415 -2.92 3.47 -2.33
C ALA A 415 -1.58 2.70 -2.31
N ASP A 416 -1.04 2.40 -3.49
CA ASP A 416 0.15 1.57 -3.69
C ASP A 416 1.49 2.32 -3.66
N VAL A 417 1.50 3.62 -3.32
CA VAL A 417 2.72 4.43 -3.32
C VAL A 417 3.78 3.88 -2.36
N GLY A 418 3.37 3.34 -1.20
CA GLY A 418 4.27 2.75 -0.21
C GLY A 418 5.05 1.53 -0.72
N PHE A 419 4.58 0.86 -1.78
CA PHE A 419 5.31 -0.26 -2.41
C PHE A 419 6.47 0.21 -3.28
N LEU A 420 6.58 1.51 -3.58
CA LEU A 420 7.68 2.10 -4.32
C LEU A 420 8.85 2.52 -3.41
N SER A 421 8.66 2.43 -2.09
CA SER A 421 9.72 2.64 -1.12
C SER A 421 10.62 1.40 -1.03
N ARG A 422 11.93 1.63 -1.05
CA ARG A 422 12.99 0.63 -0.81
C ARG A 422 12.89 0.03 0.58
N ASP A 423 12.43 0.82 1.55
CA ASP A 423 12.18 0.37 2.92
C ASP A 423 10.71 -0.06 3.11
N GLY A 424 9.93 -0.12 2.04
CA GLY A 424 8.53 -0.49 2.05
C GLY A 424 8.30 -2.00 2.23
N ILE A 425 7.04 -2.36 2.50
CA ILE A 425 6.66 -3.75 2.81
C ILE A 425 6.93 -4.71 1.64
N LEU A 426 6.79 -4.24 0.39
CA LEU A 426 7.05 -5.02 -0.82
C LEU A 426 8.52 -5.51 -0.86
N VAL A 427 9.47 -4.59 -0.77
CA VAL A 427 10.90 -4.90 -0.91
C VAL A 427 11.38 -5.73 0.27
N ARG A 428 10.89 -5.45 1.49
CA ARG A 428 11.18 -6.30 2.67
C ARG A 428 10.66 -7.72 2.46
N ASN A 429 9.42 -7.87 2.02
CA ASN A 429 8.83 -9.19 1.79
C ASN A 429 9.63 -10.02 0.77
N LEU A 430 10.06 -9.40 -0.33
CA LEU A 430 10.92 -10.06 -1.32
C LEU A 430 12.29 -10.47 -0.74
N GLY A 431 12.87 -9.66 0.15
CA GLY A 431 14.13 -10.00 0.83
C GLY A 431 13.98 -11.19 1.78
N CYS A 432 12.84 -11.34 2.46
CA CYS A 432 12.62 -12.45 3.38
C CYS A 432 12.40 -13.78 2.63
N ALA A 433 11.75 -13.75 1.47
CA ALA A 433 11.52 -14.95 0.66
C ALA A 433 12.84 -15.59 0.17
N THR A 434 13.88 -14.78 -0.07
CA THR A 434 15.18 -15.30 -0.54
C THR A 434 16.02 -15.94 0.57
N GLU A 435 15.82 -15.56 1.84
CA GLU A 435 16.59 -16.12 2.96
C GLU A 435 16.15 -17.55 3.31
N GLU A 436 14.88 -17.92 3.05
CA GLU A 436 14.35 -19.26 3.33
C GLU A 436 14.84 -20.34 2.35
N GLU A 437 15.29 -19.97 1.15
CA GLU A 437 15.81 -20.93 0.16
C GLU A 437 17.27 -21.33 0.43
N ASP A 438 18.01 -20.52 1.19
CA ASP A 438 19.43 -20.73 1.50
C ASP A 438 19.67 -21.51 2.81
N GLU A 439 18.63 -21.75 3.63
CA GLU A 439 18.67 -22.58 4.85
C GLU A 439 18.27 -24.05 4.59
#